data_AF-A0A5K1FVG1-F1
#
_entry.id   AF-A0A5K1FVG1-F1
#
_cell.length_a   1.000
_cell.length_b   1.000
_cell.length_c   1.000
_cell.angle_alpha   90.00
_cell.angle_beta   90.00
_cell.angle_gamma   90.00
#
_symmetry.space_group_name_H-M   'P 1'
#
loop_
_entity.id
_entity.type
_entity.pdbx_description
1 polymer ?
#
loop_
_entity_poly.entity_id
_entity_poly.type
_entity_poly.pdbx_seq_one_letter_code
_entity_poly.pdbx_strand_id
1 'polypeptide(L)'
;NHERLLWRLGTLPPGLLTFWKQTFALERSWHVLGLGYNPSIDPKEIERAAVIHYNGNMKPWLEISMPKYRQYWTNYVDYDQAYLRECNINP
;
A
#
# COMPACT_ATOMS: atom_id res chain seq x y z
N ASN A 1 10.67 18.50 -10.40
CA ASN A 1 9.61 18.95 -9.45
C ASN A 1 9.30 20.45 -9.57
N HIS A 2 9.69 21.14 -10.67
CA HIS A 2 9.58 22.61 -10.77
C HIS A 2 8.19 23.14 -11.18
N GLU A 3 7.32 22.30 -11.74
CA GLU A 3 6.01 22.75 -12.27
C GLU A 3 4.80 22.22 -11.47
N ARG A 4 5.04 21.52 -10.35
CA ARG A 4 3.94 20.99 -9.53
C ARG A 4 3.69 21.93 -8.36
N LEU A 5 2.49 22.51 -8.32
CA LEU A 5 2.01 23.24 -7.15
C LEU A 5 1.94 22.29 -5.95
N LEU A 6 2.32 22.78 -4.77
CA LEU A 6 2.49 21.99 -3.55
C LEU A 6 1.24 21.16 -3.19
N TRP A 7 0.05 21.72 -3.42
CA TRP A 7 -1.25 21.09 -3.17
C TRP A 7 -1.61 19.95 -4.13
N ARG A 8 -0.96 19.83 -5.30
CA ARG A 8 -1.17 18.68 -6.20
C ARG A 8 -0.49 17.40 -5.73
N LEU A 9 0.37 17.49 -4.71
CA LEU A 9 1.09 16.35 -4.13
C LEU A 9 0.36 15.78 -2.90
N GLY A 10 -0.86 16.25 -2.62
CA GLY A 10 -1.66 15.84 -1.47
C GLY A 10 -1.19 16.46 -0.16
N THR A 11 -1.49 15.80 0.94
CA THR A 11 -1.25 16.30 2.31
C THR A 11 0.19 16.10 2.81
N LEU A 12 0.96 15.23 2.15
CA LEU A 12 2.33 14.91 2.59
C LEU A 12 3.27 16.12 2.59
N PRO A 13 3.42 16.91 1.50
CA PRO A 13 4.32 18.06 1.52
C PRO A 13 3.94 19.14 2.56
N PRO A 14 2.66 19.54 2.71
CA PRO A 14 2.25 20.40 3.82
C PRO A 14 2.59 19.82 5.20
N GLY A 15 2.35 18.53 5.43
CA GLY A 15 2.71 17.87 6.69
C GLY A 15 4.21 17.93 7.00
N LEU A 16 5.07 17.64 6.01
CA LEU A 16 6.52 17.73 6.18
C LEU A 16 7.02 19.15 6.44
N LEU A 17 6.34 20.17 5.89
CA LEU A 17 6.62 21.58 6.20
C LEU A 17 6.21 21.93 7.62
N THR A 18 5.00 21.53 8.05
CA THR A 18 4.50 21.77 9.41
C THR A 18 5.42 21.14 10.47
N PHE A 19 5.92 19.93 10.22
CA PHE A 19 6.81 19.21 11.15
C PHE A 19 8.29 19.28 10.75
N TRP A 20 8.72 20.34 10.08
CA TRP A 20 10.09 20.46 9.62
C TRP A 20 11.09 20.30 10.78
N LYS A 21 12.04 19.37 10.63
CA LYS A 21 13.02 18.95 11.67
C LYS A 21 12.39 18.42 12.97
N GLN A 22 11.11 18.10 12.97
CA GLN A 22 10.37 17.51 14.10
C GLN A 22 9.82 16.12 13.75
N THR A 23 10.41 15.47 12.74
CA THR A 23 10.05 14.10 12.35
C THR A 23 11.14 13.11 12.76
N PHE A 24 10.73 11.86 13.00
CA PHE A 24 11.63 10.74 13.24
C PHE A 24 11.35 9.67 12.19
N ALA A 25 12.39 9.24 11.47
CA ALA A 25 12.26 8.19 10.47
C ALA A 25 12.13 6.82 11.14
N LEU A 26 11.13 6.04 10.76
CA LEU A 26 10.99 4.66 11.21
C LEU A 26 11.85 3.72 10.35
N GLU A 27 12.32 2.63 10.96
CA GLU A 27 12.96 1.53 10.24
C GLU A 27 12.02 0.98 9.16
N ARG A 28 12.56 0.64 7.99
CA ARG A 28 11.77 0.21 6.83
C ARG A 28 10.94 -1.04 7.10
N SER A 29 11.37 -1.90 8.02
CA SER A 29 10.62 -3.08 8.46
C SER A 29 9.31 -2.75 9.17
N TRP A 30 9.11 -1.53 9.66
CA TRP A 30 7.80 -1.16 10.20
C TRP A 30 6.72 -1.02 9.12
N HIS A 31 7.11 -0.59 7.92
CA HIS A 31 6.14 -0.26 6.87
C HIS A 31 6.73 -0.41 5.47
N VAL A 32 6.29 -1.46 4.76
CA VAL A 32 6.64 -1.69 3.36
C VAL A 32 5.51 -1.22 2.46
N LEU A 33 5.77 -0.17 1.69
CA LEU A 33 4.90 0.36 0.66
C LEU A 33 5.31 -0.09 -0.74
N GLY A 34 4.43 0.10 -1.72
CA GLY A 34 4.71 -0.13 -3.13
C GLY A 34 3.92 -1.27 -3.75
N LEU A 35 3.17 -2.02 -2.93
CA LEU A 35 2.37 -3.13 -3.42
C LEU A 35 1.26 -2.61 -4.34
N GLY A 36 1.08 -3.27 -5.48
CA GLY A 36 0.13 -2.86 -6.52
C GLY A 36 0.65 -1.82 -7.52
N TYR A 37 1.96 -1.50 -7.51
CA TYR A 37 2.60 -0.84 -8.66
C TYR A 37 4.08 -1.20 -8.85
N ASN A 38 4.82 -1.50 -7.77
CA ASN A 38 6.24 -1.86 -7.86
C ASN A 38 6.41 -3.40 -7.92
N PRO A 39 6.80 -3.99 -9.07
CA PRO A 39 7.00 -5.43 -9.21
C PRO A 39 8.32 -5.95 -8.64
N SER A 40 9.14 -5.12 -8.00
CA SER A 40 10.51 -5.48 -7.61
C SER A 40 10.76 -5.43 -6.10
N ILE A 41 9.71 -5.37 -5.27
CA ILE A 41 9.86 -5.48 -3.81
C ILE A 41 10.30 -6.91 -3.47
N ASP A 42 11.36 -7.03 -2.68
CA ASP A 42 11.89 -8.31 -2.19
C ASP A 42 10.84 -8.96 -1.26
N PRO A 43 10.42 -10.21 -1.52
CA PRO A 43 9.52 -10.95 -0.64
C PRO A 43 9.98 -10.98 0.83
N LYS A 44 11.29 -11.02 1.09
CA LYS A 44 11.82 -11.02 2.46
C LYS A 44 11.56 -9.72 3.20
N GLU A 45 11.50 -8.59 2.49
CA GLU A 45 11.10 -7.32 3.11
C GLU A 45 9.62 -7.35 3.48
N ILE A 46 8.77 -7.93 2.64
CA ILE A 46 7.32 -8.06 2.87
C ILE A 46 7.05 -8.97 4.08
N GLU A 47 7.69 -10.13 4.15
CA GLU A 47 7.50 -11.11 5.23
C GLU A 47 7.98 -10.59 6.59
N ARG A 48 8.98 -9.70 6.62
CA ARG A 48 9.50 -9.09 7.85
C ARG A 48 8.79 -7.79 8.22
N ALA A 49 7.87 -7.32 7.39
CA ALA A 49 7.20 -6.06 7.60
C ALA A 49 6.15 -6.17 8.72
N ALA A 50 6.07 -5.17 9.60
CA ALA A 50 4.94 -5.06 10.52
C ALA A 50 3.66 -4.68 9.79
N VAL A 51 3.75 -3.81 8.78
CA VAL A 51 2.64 -3.38 7.93
C VAL A 51 3.05 -3.37 6.47
N ILE A 52 2.22 -3.95 5.60
CA ILE A 52 2.35 -3.84 4.14
C ILE A 52 1.26 -2.93 3.59
N HIS A 53 1.60 -2.11 2.60
CA HIS A 53 0.68 -1.13 2.04
C HIS A 53 0.55 -1.30 0.54
N TYR A 54 -0.64 -1.74 0.11
CA TYR A 54 -1.08 -1.67 -1.28
C TYR A 54 -1.43 -0.23 -1.63
N ASN A 55 -0.46 0.61 -1.98
CA ASN A 55 -0.68 2.01 -2.38
C ASN A 55 -0.72 2.22 -3.90
N GLY A 56 -0.49 1.18 -4.70
CA GLY A 56 -0.62 1.23 -6.16
C GLY A 56 -2.05 0.98 -6.66
N ASN A 57 -2.24 1.12 -7.97
CA ASN A 57 -3.54 0.95 -8.63
C ASN A 57 -3.93 -0.52 -8.81
N MET A 58 -2.96 -1.44 -8.90
CA MET A 58 -3.18 -2.88 -9.07
C MET A 58 -3.46 -3.55 -7.72
N LYS A 59 -4.54 -3.12 -7.05
CA LYS A 59 -4.98 -3.66 -5.75
C LYS A 59 -5.32 -5.15 -5.84
N PRO A 60 -5.18 -5.93 -4.75
CA PRO A 60 -5.35 -7.38 -4.78
C PRO A 60 -6.79 -7.83 -5.04
N TRP A 61 -7.79 -6.97 -4.75
CA TRP A 61 -9.21 -7.19 -5.00
C TRP A 61 -9.68 -6.76 -6.40
N LEU A 62 -8.76 -6.42 -7.31
CA LEU A 62 -9.09 -6.04 -8.70
C LEU A 62 -8.58 -7.10 -9.68
N GLU A 63 -9.21 -7.20 -10.85
CA GLU A 63 -8.77 -8.11 -11.91
C GLU A 63 -7.33 -7.82 -12.38
N ILE A 64 -6.96 -6.53 -12.41
CA ILE A 64 -5.63 -6.05 -12.79
C ILE A 64 -4.57 -6.23 -11.68
N SER A 65 -4.88 -6.94 -10.60
CA SER A 65 -3.97 -7.11 -9.47
C SER A 65 -2.64 -7.75 -9.89
N MET A 66 -1.57 -7.44 -9.18
CA MET A 66 -0.30 -8.14 -9.34
C MET A 66 -0.35 -9.52 -8.67
N PRO A 67 -0.27 -10.65 -9.42
CA PRO A 67 -0.49 -11.98 -8.86
C PRO A 67 0.42 -12.30 -7.68
N LYS A 68 1.71 -11.92 -7.76
CA LYS A 68 2.72 -12.17 -6.73
C LYS A 68 2.44 -11.52 -5.37
N TYR A 69 1.58 -10.50 -5.32
CA TYR A 69 1.22 -9.83 -4.06
C TYR A 69 -0.18 -10.17 -3.60
N ARG A 70 -0.98 -10.93 -4.36
CA ARG A 70 -2.38 -11.19 -4.04
C ARG A 70 -2.55 -11.98 -2.74
N GLN A 71 -1.71 -13.00 -2.53
CA GLN A 71 -1.77 -13.90 -1.38
C GLN A 71 -1.67 -13.22 -0.02
N TYR A 72 -0.91 -12.12 0.10
CA TYR A 72 -0.76 -11.41 1.36
C TYR A 72 -2.05 -10.72 1.84
N TRP A 73 -3.03 -10.56 0.95
CA TRP A 73 -4.36 -10.07 1.29
C TRP A 73 -5.37 -11.22 1.37
N THR A 74 -5.46 -12.08 0.34
CA THR A 74 -6.48 -13.13 0.24
C THR A 74 -6.46 -14.13 1.39
N ASN A 75 -5.29 -14.40 1.98
CA ASN A 75 -5.16 -15.31 3.12
C ASN A 75 -5.90 -14.82 4.39
N TYR A 76 -6.26 -13.53 4.45
CA TYR A 76 -6.89 -12.91 5.61
C TYR A 76 -8.28 -12.32 5.28
N VAL A 77 -8.81 -12.62 4.09
CA VAL A 77 -10.14 -12.16 3.69
C VAL A 77 -11.21 -13.04 4.33
N ASP A 78 -12.16 -12.41 5.01
CA ASP A 78 -13.38 -13.07 5.48
C ASP A 78 -14.37 -13.19 4.30
N TYR A 79 -14.27 -14.29 3.55
CA TYR A 79 -15.12 -14.55 2.38
C TYR A 79 -16.61 -14.77 2.73
N ASP A 80 -16.96 -14.93 4.01
CA ASP A 80 -18.36 -15.04 4.43
C ASP A 80 -19.05 -13.67 4.52
N GLN A 81 -18.30 -12.56 4.53
CA GLN A 81 -18.85 -11.20 4.50
C GLN A 81 -19.75 -10.99 3.28
N ALA A 82 -21.00 -10.62 3.53
CA ALA A 82 -21.99 -10.37 2.48
C ALA A 82 -21.51 -9.29 1.49
N TYR A 83 -20.95 -8.19 1.98
CA TYR A 83 -20.45 -7.10 1.15
C TYR A 83 -19.31 -7.52 0.21
N LEU A 84 -18.43 -8.44 0.64
CA LEU A 84 -17.34 -8.91 -0.21
C LEU A 84 -17.84 -9.81 -1.34
N ARG A 85 -18.82 -10.68 -1.04
CA ARG A 85 -19.49 -11.51 -2.04
C ARG A 85 -20.22 -10.68 -3.09
N GLU A 86 -20.92 -9.62 -2.67
CA GLU A 86 -21.57 -8.65 -3.58
C GLU A 86 -20.56 -7.94 -4.48
N CYS A 87 -19.32 -7.74 -4.01
CA CYS A 87 -18.21 -7.20 -4.79
C CYS A 87 -17.45 -8.25 -5.63
N ASN A 88 -17.99 -9.46 -5.79
CA ASN A 88 -17.37 -10.56 -6.53
C ASN A 88 -15.96 -10.97 -6.00
N ILE A 89 -15.74 -10.76 -4.70
CA ILE A 89 -14.55 -11.22 -3.99
C ILE A 89 -14.90 -12.58 -3.40
N ASN A 90 -14.49 -13.63 -4.11
CA ASN A 90 -14.75 -15.03 -3.76
C ASN A 90 -13.42 -15.78 -3.54
N PRO A 91 -13.44 -16.94 -2.85
CA PRO A 91 -12.26 -17.77 -2.63
C PRO A 91 -11.52 -18.15 -3.92
#